data_AF-A0A9E2HZ83-F1
#
_entry.id   AF-A0A9E2HZ83-F1
#
_cell.length_a   1.000
_cell.length_b   1.000
_cell.length_c   1.000
_cell.angle_alpha   90.00
_cell.angle_beta   90.00
_cell.angle_gamma   90.00
#
_symmetry.space_group_name_H-M   'P 1'
#
loop_
_entity.id
_entity.type
_entity.pdbx_description
1 polymer ?
#
loop_
_entity_poly.entity_id
_entity_poly.type
_entity_poly.pdbx_seq_one_letter_code
_entity_poly.pdbx_strand_id
1 'polypeptide(L)'
;AKLAPQSARYQYVYAVALAQTDVPGAIRVLETSLQKHTGDIQTLFALSSYYEVLGKSTTAQQYRQKAETLRRFLPKVDTGE
;
A
#
# COMPACT_ATOMS: atom_id res chain seq x y z
N ALA A 1 -3.61 -13.50 19.36
CA ALA A 1 -4.11 -13.11 18.03
C ALA A 1 -3.44 -13.99 16.98
N LYS A 2 -4.20 -14.73 16.17
CA LYS A 2 -3.64 -15.58 15.10
C LYS A 2 -3.25 -14.67 13.95
N LEU A 3 -1.96 -14.60 13.61
CA LEU A 3 -1.51 -13.86 12.44
C LEU A 3 -2.21 -14.47 11.21
N ALA A 4 -2.96 -13.66 10.48
CA ALA A 4 -3.54 -14.03 9.20
C ALA A 4 -2.56 -13.54 8.12
N PRO A 5 -1.61 -14.38 7.66
CA PRO A 5 -0.55 -13.94 6.75
C PRO A 5 -1.06 -13.41 5.41
N GLN A 6 -2.33 -13.68 5.08
CA GLN A 6 -3.00 -13.19 3.89
C GLN A 6 -3.85 -11.92 4.12
N SER A 7 -3.88 -11.40 5.36
CA SER A 7 -4.57 -10.13 5.62
C SER A 7 -3.76 -8.97 5.05
N ALA A 8 -4.44 -8.04 4.39
CA ALA A 8 -3.83 -6.84 3.81
C ALA A 8 -2.93 -6.12 4.84
N ARG A 9 -3.44 -5.98 6.07
CA ARG A 9 -2.73 -5.35 7.19
C ARG A 9 -1.44 -6.07 7.57
N TYR A 10 -1.43 -7.41 7.60
CA TYR A 10 -0.21 -8.15 7.90
C TYR A 10 0.82 -7.98 6.77
N GLN A 11 0.39 -8.12 5.52
CA GLN A 11 1.26 -7.99 4.36
C GLN A 11 1.86 -6.57 4.27
N TYR A 12 1.08 -5.55 4.60
CA TYR A 12 1.54 -4.17 4.71
C TYR A 12 2.64 -4.02 5.78
N VAL A 13 2.39 -4.44 7.03
CA VAL A 13 3.37 -4.30 8.12
C VAL A 13 4.64 -5.09 7.81
N TYR A 14 4.50 -6.30 7.25
CA TYR A 14 5.63 -7.12 6.81
C TYR A 14 6.45 -6.41 5.72
N ALA A 15 5.82 -5.82 4.72
CA ALA A 15 6.51 -5.08 3.67
C ALA A 15 7.23 -3.83 4.22
N VAL A 16 6.63 -3.12 5.17
CA VAL A 16 7.26 -1.96 5.82
C VAL A 16 8.53 -2.37 6.57
N ALA A 17 8.51 -3.49 7.28
CA ALA A 17 9.70 -4.03 7.92
C ALA A 17 10.76 -4.46 6.89
N LEU A 18 10.34 -5.15 5.82
CA LEU A 18 11.23 -5.64 4.76
C LEU A 18 11.91 -4.50 3.99
N ALA A 19 11.23 -3.38 3.80
CA ALA A 19 11.76 -2.22 3.06
C ALA A 19 13.01 -1.61 3.68
N GLN A 20 13.30 -1.89 4.96
CA GLN A 20 14.52 -1.43 5.62
C GLN A 20 15.79 -2.04 5.00
N THR A 21 15.67 -3.23 4.41
CA THR A 21 16.80 -3.98 3.83
C THR A 21 16.59 -4.36 2.37
N ASP A 22 15.34 -4.49 1.91
CA ASP A 22 14.99 -4.92 0.55
C ASP A 22 13.72 -4.20 0.07
N VAL A 23 13.88 -2.98 -0.44
CA VAL A 23 12.79 -2.20 -1.05
C VAL A 23 12.15 -2.96 -2.24
N PRO A 24 12.90 -3.56 -3.18
CA PRO A 24 12.31 -4.38 -4.24
C PRO A 24 11.46 -5.55 -3.71
N GLY A 25 11.91 -6.24 -2.66
CA GLY A 25 11.15 -7.30 -2.00
C GLY A 25 9.85 -6.79 -1.35
N ALA A 26 9.91 -5.66 -0.66
CA ALA A 26 8.74 -5.02 -0.09
C ALA A 26 7.69 -4.66 -1.16
N ILE A 27 8.14 -4.16 -2.31
CA ILE A 27 7.26 -3.88 -3.46
C ILE A 27 6.55 -5.15 -3.92
N ARG A 28 7.28 -6.27 -4.13
CA ARG A 28 6.66 -7.54 -4.57
C ARG A 28 5.57 -8.03 -3.61
N VAL A 29 5.81 -7.91 -2.30
CA VAL A 29 4.82 -8.27 -1.27
C VAL A 29 3.57 -7.40 -1.39
N LEU A 30 3.75 -6.07 -1.51
CA LEU A 30 2.64 -5.12 -1.60
C LEU A 30 1.84 -5.28 -2.90
N GLU A 31 2.49 -5.50 -4.04
CA GLU A 31 1.80 -5.76 -5.31
C GLU A 31 0.98 -7.05 -5.24
N THR A 32 1.53 -8.11 -4.62
CA THR A 32 0.81 -9.38 -4.41
C THR A 32 -0.39 -9.19 -3.46
N SER A 33 -0.23 -8.39 -2.40
CA SER A 33 -1.32 -8.04 -1.49
C SER A 33 -2.43 -7.29 -2.23
N LEU A 34 -2.06 -6.31 -3.05
CA LEU A 34 -2.98 -5.45 -3.79
C LEU A 34 -3.81 -6.21 -4.83
N GLN A 35 -3.29 -7.31 -5.40
CA GLN A 35 -4.07 -8.19 -6.28
C GLN A 35 -5.29 -8.81 -5.57
N LYS A 36 -5.18 -9.06 -4.26
CA LYS A 36 -6.25 -9.61 -3.42
C LYS A 36 -7.09 -8.52 -2.75
N HIS A 37 -6.47 -7.38 -2.48
CA HIS A 37 -7.04 -6.27 -1.71
C HIS A 37 -6.94 -4.96 -2.50
N THR A 38 -7.60 -4.90 -3.66
CA THR A 38 -7.43 -3.82 -4.67
C THR A 38 -7.77 -2.41 -4.18
N GLY A 39 -8.54 -2.31 -3.09
CA GLY A 39 -8.92 -1.07 -2.43
C GLY A 39 -8.07 -0.67 -1.23
N ASP A 40 -6.96 -1.37 -0.95
CA ASP A 40 -6.09 -1.03 0.18
C ASP A 40 -5.27 0.24 -0.12
N ILE A 41 -5.78 1.37 0.37
CA ILE A 41 -5.19 2.69 0.23
C ILE A 41 -3.79 2.77 0.87
N GLN A 42 -3.56 2.07 1.99
CA GLN A 42 -2.26 2.08 2.66
C GLN A 42 -1.20 1.39 1.80
N THR A 43 -1.56 0.24 1.21
CA THR A 43 -0.70 -0.47 0.26
C THR A 43 -0.39 0.39 -0.97
N LEU A 44 -1.36 1.13 -1.51
CA LEU A 44 -1.16 2.02 -2.66
C LEU A 44 -0.19 3.18 -2.35
N PHE A 45 -0.33 3.81 -1.17
CA PHE A 45 0.61 4.87 -0.76
C PHE A 45 2.02 4.33 -0.50
N ALA A 46 2.15 3.15 0.11
CA ALA A 46 3.45 2.51 0.31
C ALA A 46 4.14 2.20 -1.02
N LEU A 47 3.41 1.64 -1.99
CA LEU A 47 3.94 1.41 -3.34
C LEU A 47 4.40 2.70 -4.00
N SER A 48 3.61 3.77 -3.90
CA SER A 48 4.00 5.08 -4.40
C SER A 48 5.33 5.53 -3.80
N SER A 49 5.47 5.50 -2.47
CA SER A 49 6.70 5.90 -1.78
C SER A 49 7.92 5.06 -2.16
N TYR A 50 7.77 3.74 -2.24
CA TYR A 50 8.89 2.86 -2.60
C TYR A 50 9.31 3.00 -4.05
N TYR A 51 8.37 3.20 -4.98
CA TYR A 51 8.70 3.51 -6.36
C TYR A 51 9.39 4.88 -6.50
N GLU A 52 9.05 5.86 -5.66
CA GLU A 52 9.76 7.15 -5.59
C GLU A 52 11.23 6.97 -5.17
N VAL A 53 11.48 6.17 -4.12
CA VAL A 53 12.84 5.85 -3.62
C VAL A 53 13.70 5.17 -4.70
N LEU A 54 13.09 4.37 -5.57
CA LEU A 54 13.77 3.72 -6.70
C LEU A 54 13.90 4.60 -7.96
N GLY A 55 13.51 5.88 -7.90
CA GLY A 55 13.57 6.81 -9.03
C GLY A 55 12.53 6.55 -10.13
N LYS A 56 11.52 5.71 -9.85
CA LYS A 56 10.45 5.34 -10.80
C LYS A 56 9.24 6.26 -10.66
N SER A 57 9.47 7.56 -10.87
CA SER A 57 8.48 8.62 -10.59
C SER A 57 7.14 8.44 -11.32
N THR A 58 7.13 7.95 -12.57
CA THR A 58 5.88 7.68 -13.29
C THR A 58 5.03 6.62 -12.58
N THR A 59 5.64 5.50 -12.17
CA THR A 59 4.95 4.43 -11.44
C THR A 59 4.51 4.90 -10.06
N ALA A 60 5.36 5.67 -9.36
CA ALA A 60 5.03 6.27 -8.08
C ALA A 60 3.77 7.16 -8.18
N GLN A 61 3.69 7.99 -9.21
CA GLN A 61 2.56 8.88 -9.46
C GLN A 61 1.27 8.10 -9.78
N GLN A 62 1.34 7.02 -10.55
CA GLN A 62 0.17 6.17 -10.85
C GLN A 62 -0.45 5.59 -9.58
N TYR A 63 0.37 5.02 -8.69
CA TYR A 63 -0.12 4.47 -7.42
C TYR A 63 -0.69 5.55 -6.50
N ARG A 64 -0.04 6.72 -6.45
CA ARG A 64 -0.53 7.88 -5.69
C ARG A 64 -1.91 8.33 -6.17
N GLN A 65 -2.07 8.50 -7.48
CA GLN A 65 -3.35 8.90 -8.08
C GLN A 65 -4.45 7.90 -7.74
N LYS A 66 -4.17 6.60 -7.86
CA LYS A 66 -5.13 5.55 -7.50
C LYS A 66 -5.54 5.63 -6.02
N ALA A 67 -4.59 5.85 -5.11
CA ALA A 67 -4.88 6.02 -3.69
C ALA A 67 -5.76 7.25 -3.42
N GLU A 68 -5.45 8.38 -4.04
CA GLU A 68 -6.20 9.63 -3.92
C GLU A 68 -7.62 9.52 -4.48
N THR A 69 -7.77 8.85 -5.62
CA THR A 69 -9.08 8.56 -6.21
C THR A 69 -9.93 7.76 -5.23
N LEU A 70 -9.42 6.66 -4.69
CA LEU A 70 -10.15 5.84 -3.72
C LEU A 70 -10.50 6.62 -2.44
N ARG A 71 -9.55 7.41 -1.92
CA ARG A 71 -9.77 8.24 -0.72
C ARG A 71 -10.88 9.27 -0.91
N ARG A 72 -11.06 9.80 -2.13
CA ARG A 72 -12.13 10.75 -2.46
C ARG A 72 -13.51 10.08 -2.52
N PHE A 73 -13.56 8.83 -2.98
CA PHE A 73 -14.82 8.08 -3.13
C PHE A 73 -15.27 7.36 -1.87
N LEU A 74 -14.36 7.08 -0.93
CA LEU A 74 -14.76 6.64 0.40
C LEU A 74 -15.31 7.84 1.17
N PRO A 75 -16.58 7.81 1.62
CA PRO A 75 -17.09 8.87 2.48
C PRO A 75 -16.16 9.01 3.68
N LYS A 76 -15.77 10.25 4.01
CA LYS A 76 -15.25 10.51 5.35
C LYS A 76 -16.35 10.05 6.29
N VAL A 77 -16.10 9.00 7.06
CA VAL A 77 -17.04 8.60 8.10
C VAL A 77 -17.06 9.78 9.05
N ASP A 78 -18.10 10.60 8.95
CA ASP A 78 -18.41 11.63 9.93
C ASP A 78 -18.72 10.84 11.19
N THR A 79 -17.69 10.66 12.01
CA THR A 79 -17.84 10.16 13.37
C THR A 79 -18.31 11.38 14.14
N GLY A 80 -19.59 11.70 13.96
CA GLY A 80 -20.28 12.68 14.78
C GLY A 80 -20.17 12.22 16.22
N GLU A 81 -19.41 12.99 17.00
CA GLU A 81 -19.40 12.95 18.46
C GLU A 81 -20.71 13.48 19.03
#